data_AF-H0EL52-F1
#
_entry.id   AF-H0EL52-F1
#
_cell.length_a   1.000
_cell.length_b   1.000
_cell.length_c   1.000
_cell.angle_alpha   90.00
_cell.angle_beta   90.00
_cell.angle_gamma   90.00
#
_symmetry.space_group_name_H-M   'P 1'
#
loop_
_entity.id
_entity.type
_entity.pdbx_description
1 polymer ?
#
loop_
_entity_poly.entity_id
_entity_poly.type
_entity_poly.pdbx_seq_one_letter_code
_entity_poly.pdbx_strand_id
1 'polypeptide(L)'
;MKQLKPDATGIYVAAHQAPAAIEEAIEAEVPLIVAVAEHIPIHDIMRSKSRLVGANAPELASNHYLVLCLGGTKRQADIHALRRIEDEDPQEVEAEEDGIVYIKFAGDGNIGTLVNGAGLAMNTVDALADAGGKAANFLDTGGKATSETVKKSFQVILQDERVKVIFVNIFGGLTLGDMIANGVLLAFKELEMRIPVVVRIRGTNEEEGQRIIAESGLSLHAYDDFEAAAAKAIELANSS
;
A
#
# COMPACT_ATOMS: atom_id res chain seq x y z
N MET A 1 -29.24 12.27 3.44
CA MET A 1 -28.04 11.41 3.41
C MET A 1 -26.93 12.23 2.76
N LYS A 2 -25.76 12.33 3.39
CA LYS A 2 -24.59 12.98 2.78
C LYS A 2 -24.21 12.14 1.55
N GLN A 3 -24.16 12.76 0.38
CA GLN A 3 -23.70 12.10 -0.84
C GLN A 3 -22.18 11.97 -0.71
N LEU A 4 -21.70 10.76 -0.37
CA LEU A 4 -20.28 10.45 -0.36
C LEU A 4 -19.80 10.52 -1.81
N LYS A 5 -18.73 11.29 -2.04
CA LYS A 5 -17.96 11.31 -3.30
C LYS A 5 -16.58 10.75 -2.99
N PRO A 6 -16.45 9.43 -2.83
CA PRO A 6 -15.16 8.84 -2.53
C PRO A 6 -14.26 8.97 -3.77
N ASP A 7 -13.02 9.44 -3.57
CA ASP A 7 -12.00 9.55 -4.63
C ASP A 7 -11.30 8.21 -4.90
N ALA A 8 -11.63 7.16 -4.11
CA ALA A 8 -11.16 5.78 -4.28
C ALA A 8 -12.22 4.76 -3.83
N THR A 9 -12.30 3.59 -4.47
CA THR A 9 -13.16 2.48 -4.01
C THR A 9 -12.48 1.13 -4.22
N GLY A 10 -12.20 0.42 -3.13
CA GLY A 10 -11.72 -0.97 -3.17
C GLY A 10 -12.89 -1.94 -3.39
N ILE A 11 -12.76 -2.85 -4.36
CA ILE A 11 -13.76 -3.91 -4.60
C ILE A 11 -13.09 -5.26 -4.35
N TYR A 12 -13.48 -5.92 -3.24
CA TYR A 12 -13.06 -7.29 -2.97
C TYR A 12 -14.07 -8.27 -3.54
N VAL A 13 -13.67 -8.98 -4.59
CA VAL A 13 -14.52 -9.94 -5.30
C VAL A 13 -13.76 -11.24 -5.48
N ALA A 14 -14.48 -12.35 -5.33
CA ALA A 14 -13.90 -13.65 -5.63
C ALA A 14 -13.44 -13.67 -7.10
N ALA A 15 -12.35 -14.38 -7.39
CA ALA A 15 -11.72 -14.49 -8.70
C ALA A 15 -12.71 -14.59 -9.89
N HIS A 16 -13.74 -15.43 -9.77
CA HIS A 16 -14.75 -15.67 -10.80
C HIS A 16 -15.74 -14.51 -11.02
N GLN A 17 -15.84 -13.58 -10.08
CA GLN A 17 -16.73 -12.41 -10.13
C GLN A 17 -15.98 -11.13 -10.49
N ALA A 18 -14.64 -11.16 -10.51
CA ALA A 18 -13.82 -10.00 -10.80
C ALA A 18 -14.13 -9.33 -12.16
N PRO A 19 -14.36 -10.06 -13.26
CA PRO A 19 -14.68 -9.42 -14.54
C PRO A 19 -15.99 -8.63 -14.49
N ALA A 20 -17.06 -9.22 -13.94
CA ALA A 20 -18.36 -8.57 -13.84
C ALA A 20 -18.33 -7.35 -12.90
N ALA A 21 -17.58 -7.43 -11.80
CA ALA A 21 -17.44 -6.33 -10.86
C ALA A 21 -16.65 -5.14 -11.46
N ILE A 22 -15.64 -5.43 -12.29
CA ILE A 22 -14.93 -4.39 -13.04
C ILE A 22 -15.87 -3.72 -14.04
N GLU A 23 -16.66 -4.50 -14.79
CA GLU A 23 -17.64 -3.95 -15.74
C GLU A 23 -18.69 -3.06 -15.03
N GLU A 24 -19.28 -3.53 -13.93
CA GLU A 24 -20.28 -2.79 -13.16
C GLU A 24 -19.73 -1.46 -12.62
N ALA A 25 -18.49 -1.45 -12.13
CA ALA A 25 -17.90 -0.24 -11.59
C ALA A 25 -17.36 0.71 -12.68
N ILE A 26 -17.05 0.22 -13.88
CA ILE A 26 -16.87 1.05 -15.07
C ILE A 26 -18.19 1.73 -15.45
N GLU A 27 -19.29 0.96 -15.52
CA GLU A 27 -20.62 1.48 -15.83
C GLU A 27 -21.12 2.50 -14.80
N ALA A 28 -20.74 2.33 -13.53
CA ALA A 28 -21.08 3.24 -12.45
C ALA A 28 -20.16 4.47 -12.32
N GLU A 29 -19.23 4.68 -13.25
CA GLU A 29 -18.26 5.80 -13.24
C GLU A 29 -17.48 5.92 -11.93
N VAL A 30 -17.12 4.79 -11.30
CA VAL A 30 -16.35 4.78 -10.05
C VAL A 30 -14.91 5.27 -10.31
N PRO A 31 -14.36 6.23 -9.53
CA PRO A 31 -13.11 6.93 -9.88
C PRO A 31 -11.81 6.11 -9.74
N LEU A 32 -11.84 5.01 -9.00
CA LEU A 32 -10.71 4.08 -8.84
C LEU A 32 -11.30 2.74 -8.41
N ILE A 33 -11.10 1.69 -9.21
CA ILE A 33 -11.39 0.30 -8.81
C ILE A 33 -10.06 -0.36 -8.50
N VAL A 34 -9.89 -0.87 -7.27
CA VAL A 34 -8.82 -1.81 -6.94
C VAL A 34 -9.38 -3.21 -6.83
N ALA A 35 -9.04 -4.09 -7.79
CA ALA A 35 -9.41 -5.50 -7.77
C ALA A 35 -8.18 -6.35 -7.42
N VAL A 36 -8.20 -6.95 -6.22
CA VAL A 36 -7.18 -7.90 -5.75
C VAL A 36 -7.74 -9.30 -5.90
N ALA A 37 -7.13 -10.13 -6.74
CA ALA A 37 -7.55 -11.52 -6.89
C ALA A 37 -6.37 -12.48 -6.81
N GLU A 38 -6.46 -13.43 -5.88
CA GLU A 38 -5.63 -14.63 -5.91
C GLU A 38 -6.32 -15.71 -6.78
N HIS A 39 -5.52 -16.46 -7.56
CA HIS A 39 -5.95 -17.65 -8.30
C HIS A 39 -6.93 -17.45 -9.48
N ILE A 40 -7.00 -16.27 -10.13
CA ILE A 40 -7.71 -16.16 -11.43
C ILE A 40 -6.94 -16.93 -12.51
N PRO A 41 -7.57 -17.88 -13.22
CA PRO A 41 -7.04 -18.38 -14.48
C PRO A 41 -7.03 -17.24 -15.51
N ILE A 42 -5.85 -16.85 -16.00
CA ILE A 42 -5.65 -15.65 -16.85
C ILE A 42 -6.50 -15.64 -18.14
N HIS A 43 -7.08 -16.77 -18.56
CA HIS A 43 -8.03 -16.83 -19.67
C HIS A 43 -9.39 -16.16 -19.38
N ASP A 44 -9.72 -15.91 -18.11
CA ASP A 44 -10.95 -15.23 -17.68
C ASP A 44 -10.75 -13.71 -17.47
N ILE A 45 -9.53 -13.20 -17.68
CA ILE A 45 -9.28 -11.76 -17.76
C ILE A 45 -9.80 -11.28 -19.11
N MET A 46 -10.98 -10.64 -19.09
CA MET A 46 -11.74 -10.23 -20.27
C MET A 46 -10.92 -9.51 -21.35
N ARG A 47 -11.02 -10.01 -22.58
CA ARG A 47 -10.87 -9.21 -23.81
C ARG A 47 -12.17 -8.42 -24.02
N SER A 48 -12.20 -7.16 -23.60
CA SER A 48 -13.15 -6.18 -24.14
C SER A 48 -12.51 -5.50 -25.37
N LYS A 49 -13.32 -4.97 -26.28
CA LYS A 49 -12.94 -4.51 -27.65
C LYS A 49 -11.83 -3.43 -27.70
N SER A 50 -11.27 -2.99 -26.58
CA SER A 50 -10.29 -1.90 -26.55
C SER A 50 -9.23 -1.91 -25.42
N ARG A 51 -8.80 -3.05 -24.84
CA ARG A 51 -7.46 -3.24 -24.18
C ARG A 51 -7.40 -4.48 -23.25
N LEU A 52 -6.18 -4.97 -23.00
CA LEU A 52 -5.86 -6.02 -22.02
C LEU A 52 -5.64 -5.40 -20.64
N VAL A 53 -6.29 -5.93 -19.60
CA VAL A 53 -6.12 -5.50 -18.21
C VAL A 53 -5.30 -6.56 -17.48
N GLY A 54 -3.98 -6.40 -17.48
CA GLY A 54 -3.04 -7.30 -16.81
C GLY A 54 -2.48 -6.71 -15.52
N ALA A 55 -1.76 -7.54 -14.76
CA ALA A 55 -1.17 -7.25 -13.46
C ALA A 55 -0.28 -5.99 -13.34
N ASN A 56 0.07 -5.34 -14.45
CA ASN A 56 0.89 -4.13 -14.53
C ASN A 56 0.60 -3.44 -15.88
N ALA A 57 -0.62 -2.94 -16.09
CA ALA A 57 -0.98 -2.17 -17.30
C ALA A 57 -0.86 -0.66 -17.03
N PRO A 58 0.24 0.01 -17.41
CA PRO A 58 0.47 1.43 -17.11
C PRO A 58 -0.55 2.38 -17.76
N GLU A 59 -1.21 1.94 -18.84
CA GLU A 59 -2.13 2.78 -19.61
C GLU A 59 -3.53 2.99 -18.98
N LEU A 60 -3.74 2.58 -17.72
CA LEU A 60 -4.96 2.86 -16.95
C LEU A 60 -4.78 3.90 -15.83
N ALA A 61 -3.55 4.37 -15.61
CA ALA A 61 -3.29 5.57 -14.81
C ALA A 61 -3.80 6.86 -15.49
N SER A 62 -4.22 6.79 -16.77
CA SER A 62 -5.00 7.85 -17.40
C SER A 62 -6.47 7.75 -16.98
N ASN A 63 -6.68 8.23 -15.77
CA ASN A 63 -7.87 8.83 -15.20
C ASN A 63 -8.81 8.04 -14.27
N HIS A 64 -9.04 6.72 -14.28
CA HIS A 64 -10.09 6.18 -13.38
C HIS A 64 -10.02 4.71 -12.84
N TYR A 65 -9.00 3.86 -13.10
CA TYR A 65 -9.06 2.44 -12.65
C TYR A 65 -7.68 1.78 -12.39
N LEU A 66 -7.57 0.88 -11.40
CA LEU A 66 -6.32 0.18 -11.02
C LEU A 66 -6.56 -1.31 -10.67
N VAL A 67 -6.31 -2.25 -11.59
CA VAL A 67 -6.47 -3.69 -11.29
C VAL A 67 -5.15 -4.31 -10.81
N LEU A 68 -5.11 -4.84 -9.57
CA LEU A 68 -3.93 -5.46 -8.95
C LEU A 68 -4.03 -6.99 -8.98
N CYS A 69 -3.43 -7.62 -9.98
CA CYS A 69 -3.32 -9.07 -10.04
C CYS A 69 -1.96 -9.54 -9.49
N LEU A 70 -1.89 -9.84 -8.20
CA LEU A 70 -0.66 -10.17 -7.44
C LEU A 70 -0.04 -11.56 -7.76
N GLY A 71 -0.46 -12.23 -8.83
CA GLY A 71 -0.14 -13.64 -9.10
C GLY A 71 0.35 -13.94 -10.51
N GLY A 72 1.60 -13.59 -10.83
CA GLY A 72 2.27 -14.01 -12.07
C GLY A 72 2.81 -15.43 -11.97
N THR A 73 2.02 -16.46 -12.31
CA THR A 73 2.60 -17.80 -12.48
C THR A 73 3.45 -17.82 -13.77
N LYS A 74 4.64 -18.46 -13.74
CA LYS A 74 5.53 -18.72 -14.90
C LYS A 74 4.87 -19.45 -16.10
N ARG A 75 3.56 -19.67 -16.05
CA ARG A 75 2.73 -20.38 -17.03
C ARG A 75 2.30 -19.50 -18.21
N GLN A 76 2.53 -18.19 -18.17
CA GLN A 76 2.13 -17.22 -19.20
C GLN A 76 3.30 -16.26 -19.55
N ALA A 77 4.48 -16.82 -19.81
CA ALA A 77 5.69 -16.05 -20.12
C ALA A 77 5.51 -15.14 -21.36
N ASP A 78 4.65 -15.54 -22.29
CA ASP A 78 4.25 -14.80 -23.49
C ASP A 78 3.49 -13.51 -23.16
N ILE A 79 2.60 -13.52 -22.16
CA ILE A 79 1.88 -12.31 -21.72
C ILE A 79 2.81 -11.39 -20.92
N HIS A 80 3.64 -11.94 -20.04
CA HIS A 80 4.63 -11.15 -19.30
C HIS A 80 5.65 -10.48 -20.24
N ALA A 81 5.99 -11.11 -21.37
CA ALA A 81 6.86 -10.53 -22.38
C ALA A 81 6.26 -9.29 -23.09
N LEU A 82 4.95 -9.04 -22.95
CA LEU A 82 4.29 -7.83 -23.47
C LEU A 82 4.38 -6.64 -22.50
N ARG A 83 4.92 -6.82 -21.29
CA ARG A 83 5.06 -5.75 -20.30
C ARG A 83 5.99 -4.66 -20.83
N ARG A 84 5.54 -3.40 -20.72
CA ARG A 84 6.29 -2.22 -21.14
C ARG A 84 6.75 -1.45 -19.91
N ILE A 85 7.87 -1.89 -19.34
CA ILE A 85 8.46 -1.30 -18.12
C ILE A 85 8.79 0.19 -18.33
N GLU A 86 9.13 0.58 -19.56
CA GLU A 86 9.40 1.97 -19.94
C GLU A 86 8.22 2.95 -19.74
N ASP A 87 6.98 2.43 -19.66
CA ASP A 87 5.76 3.22 -19.48
C ASP A 87 5.32 3.25 -18.00
N GLU A 88 6.02 2.56 -17.09
CA GLU A 88 5.71 2.43 -15.67
C GLU A 88 6.53 3.41 -14.81
N ASP A 89 6.07 3.71 -13.58
CA ASP A 89 6.85 4.54 -12.66
C ASP A 89 8.10 3.77 -12.19
N PRO A 90 9.32 4.34 -12.33
CA PRO A 90 10.55 3.65 -11.94
C PRO A 90 10.58 3.19 -10.48
N GLN A 91 9.90 3.91 -9.58
CA GLN A 91 9.83 3.59 -8.15
C GLN A 91 8.99 2.34 -7.90
N GLU A 92 7.91 2.16 -8.68
CA GLU A 92 7.04 0.99 -8.60
C GLU A 92 7.77 -0.25 -9.13
N VAL A 93 8.52 -0.10 -10.22
CA VAL A 93 9.34 -1.17 -10.80
C VAL A 93 10.46 -1.59 -9.85
N GLU A 94 11.17 -0.63 -9.25
CA GLU A 94 12.24 -0.91 -8.27
C GLU A 94 11.69 -1.64 -7.04
N ALA A 95 10.54 -1.21 -6.52
CA ALA A 95 9.90 -1.84 -5.36
C ALA A 95 9.49 -3.30 -5.65
N GLU A 96 9.03 -3.60 -6.87
CA GLU A 96 8.61 -4.94 -7.25
C GLU A 96 9.75 -5.96 -7.20
N GLU A 97 11.00 -5.56 -7.46
CA GLU A 97 12.17 -6.44 -7.37
C GLU A 97 12.36 -7.00 -5.95
N ASP A 98 11.95 -6.24 -4.94
CA ASP A 98 11.99 -6.63 -3.52
C ASP A 98 10.68 -7.31 -3.05
N GLY A 99 9.73 -7.57 -3.96
CA GLY A 99 8.41 -8.12 -3.65
C GLY A 99 7.47 -7.13 -2.96
N ILE A 100 7.74 -5.84 -3.10
CA ILE A 100 6.93 -4.75 -2.54
C ILE A 100 5.98 -4.26 -3.64
N VAL A 101 4.70 -4.14 -3.30
CA VAL A 101 3.71 -3.51 -4.16
C VAL A 101 3.63 -2.05 -3.74
N TYR A 102 4.27 -1.17 -4.50
CA TYR A 102 4.22 0.27 -4.28
C TYR A 102 3.41 0.92 -5.39
N ILE A 103 2.51 1.84 -5.04
CA ILE A 103 1.77 2.65 -6.01
C ILE A 103 1.77 4.08 -5.53
N LYS A 104 2.26 4.98 -6.37
CA LYS A 104 2.31 6.39 -6.04
C LYS A 104 1.00 7.07 -6.42
N PHE A 105 0.38 7.78 -5.47
CA PHE A 105 -0.83 8.52 -5.77
C PHE A 105 -0.50 9.90 -6.33
N ALA A 106 -1.22 10.28 -7.40
CA ALA A 106 -1.24 11.66 -7.87
C ALA A 106 -1.93 12.57 -6.83
N GLY A 107 -1.53 13.84 -6.75
CA GLY A 107 -2.16 14.83 -5.88
C GLY A 107 -1.28 15.33 -4.73
N ASP A 108 -1.92 15.75 -3.64
CA ASP A 108 -1.28 16.44 -2.50
C ASP A 108 -1.17 15.58 -1.23
N GLY A 109 -1.19 14.26 -1.37
CA GLY A 109 -0.97 13.32 -0.28
C GLY A 109 0.39 13.54 0.40
N ASN A 110 0.39 13.52 1.73
CA ASN A 110 1.55 13.85 2.57
C ASN A 110 1.84 12.78 3.64
N ILE A 111 1.02 11.73 3.73
CA ILE A 111 1.23 10.58 4.63
C ILE A 111 1.73 9.41 3.79
N GLY A 112 3.00 9.04 3.94
CA GLY A 112 3.52 7.81 3.34
C GLY A 112 2.96 6.60 4.07
N THR A 113 2.46 5.57 3.38
CA THR A 113 1.94 4.35 4.02
C THR A 113 2.90 3.18 3.83
N LEU A 114 3.06 2.34 4.86
CA LEU A 114 3.76 1.06 4.81
C LEU A 114 2.92 0.03 5.54
N VAL A 115 2.39 -0.95 4.82
CA VAL A 115 1.44 -1.92 5.36
C VAL A 115 1.82 -3.33 4.92
N ASN A 116 1.51 -4.35 5.72
CA ASN A 116 1.62 -5.74 5.29
C ASN A 116 0.24 -6.33 4.95
N GLY A 117 0.09 -6.79 3.72
CA GLY A 117 -1.14 -7.34 3.16
C GLY A 117 -1.99 -6.30 2.43
N ALA A 118 -2.27 -6.57 1.16
CA ALA A 118 -3.02 -5.66 0.28
C ALA A 118 -4.39 -5.22 0.83
N GLY A 119 -5.15 -6.14 1.45
CA GLY A 119 -6.43 -5.80 2.06
C GLY A 119 -6.29 -4.84 3.25
N LEU A 120 -5.23 -5.00 4.06
CA LEU A 120 -4.94 -4.07 5.16
C LEU A 120 -4.45 -2.73 4.61
N ALA A 121 -3.66 -2.73 3.54
CA ALA A 121 -3.14 -1.52 2.90
C ALA A 121 -4.26 -0.65 2.34
N MET A 122 -5.24 -1.25 1.63
CA MET A 122 -6.42 -0.53 1.13
C MET A 122 -7.24 0.05 2.27
N ASN A 123 -7.59 -0.78 3.27
CA ASN A 123 -8.34 -0.32 4.45
C ASN A 123 -7.61 0.79 5.20
N THR A 124 -6.27 0.78 5.22
CA THR A 124 -5.47 1.82 5.86
C THR A 124 -5.60 3.15 5.12
N VAL A 125 -5.49 3.13 3.79
CA VAL A 125 -5.65 4.32 2.95
C VAL A 125 -7.06 4.90 3.11
N ASP A 126 -8.08 4.05 3.02
CA ASP A 126 -9.49 4.46 3.15
C ASP A 126 -9.78 5.05 4.55
N ALA A 127 -9.34 4.37 5.61
CA ALA A 127 -9.58 4.83 6.98
C ALA A 127 -8.79 6.11 7.31
N LEU A 128 -7.60 6.29 6.74
CA LEU A 128 -6.88 7.57 6.84
C LEU A 128 -7.65 8.69 6.13
N ALA A 129 -8.19 8.44 4.94
CA ALA A 129 -8.99 9.40 4.19
C ALA A 129 -10.27 9.78 4.95
N ASP A 130 -10.99 8.80 5.52
CA ASP A 130 -12.18 9.03 6.34
C ASP A 130 -11.89 9.86 7.59
N ALA A 131 -10.69 9.70 8.17
CA ALA A 131 -10.20 10.51 9.28
C ALA A 131 -9.71 11.92 8.86
N GLY A 132 -9.72 12.24 7.56
CA GLY A 132 -9.27 13.52 7.00
C GLY A 132 -7.77 13.59 6.67
N GLY A 133 -7.06 12.47 6.70
CA GLY A 133 -5.68 12.33 6.24
C GLY A 133 -5.59 12.14 4.73
N LYS A 134 -4.38 12.33 4.18
CA LYS A 134 -4.12 12.14 2.75
C LYS A 134 -2.91 11.24 2.53
N ALA A 135 -3.18 9.99 2.18
CA ALA A 135 -2.11 9.05 1.80
C ALA A 135 -1.39 9.55 0.53
N ALA A 136 -0.06 9.48 0.52
CA ALA A 136 0.77 9.80 -0.64
C ALA A 136 0.94 8.59 -1.57
N ASN A 137 0.76 7.39 -1.03
CA ASN A 137 0.98 6.13 -1.71
C ASN A 137 0.12 5.01 -1.11
N PHE A 138 0.01 3.93 -1.86
CA PHE A 138 -0.30 2.59 -1.38
C PHE A 138 1.01 1.79 -1.27
N LEU A 139 1.20 1.00 -0.21
CA LEU A 139 2.32 0.06 -0.11
C LEU A 139 1.91 -1.22 0.63
N ASP A 140 2.08 -2.36 -0.02
CA ASP A 140 2.06 -3.69 0.60
C ASP A 140 3.47 -4.32 0.55
N THR A 141 4.01 -4.72 1.70
CA THR A 141 5.32 -5.40 1.79
C THR A 141 5.31 -6.86 1.31
N GLY A 142 4.27 -7.32 0.60
CA GLY A 142 4.15 -8.69 0.09
C GLY A 142 3.82 -9.71 1.18
N GLY A 143 3.09 -9.29 2.22
CA GLY A 143 2.62 -10.17 3.31
C GLY A 143 3.69 -10.56 4.35
N LYS A 144 4.94 -10.09 4.23
CA LYS A 144 5.98 -10.23 5.27
C LYS A 144 6.66 -8.89 5.52
N ALA A 145 6.78 -8.52 6.79
CA ALA A 145 7.48 -7.30 7.22
C ALA A 145 8.85 -7.67 7.81
N THR A 146 9.79 -8.08 6.96
CA THR A 146 11.18 -8.33 7.40
C THR A 146 11.90 -7.00 7.54
N SER A 147 13.02 -6.97 8.27
CA SER A 147 13.82 -5.74 8.41
C SER A 147 14.30 -5.19 7.06
N GLU A 148 14.58 -6.08 6.10
CA GLU A 148 14.98 -5.71 4.74
C GLU A 148 13.82 -5.07 3.97
N THR A 149 12.64 -5.70 3.95
CA THR A 149 11.49 -5.14 3.23
C THR A 149 11.02 -3.82 3.86
N VAL A 150 11.09 -3.68 5.19
CA VAL A 150 10.82 -2.41 5.87
C VAL A 150 11.79 -1.32 5.44
N LYS A 151 13.10 -1.62 5.38
CA LYS A 151 14.11 -0.65 4.95
C LYS A 151 13.91 -0.24 3.50
N LYS A 152 13.69 -1.18 2.58
CA LYS A 152 13.42 -0.89 1.16
C LYS A 152 12.14 -0.07 1.00
N SER A 153 11.09 -0.39 1.75
CA SER A 153 9.85 0.37 1.76
C SER A 153 10.07 1.83 2.18
N PHE A 154 10.85 2.07 3.25
CA PHE A 154 11.20 3.44 3.63
C PHE A 154 12.01 4.15 2.56
N GLN A 155 12.96 3.48 1.91
CA GLN A 155 13.73 4.09 0.81
C GLN A 155 12.82 4.55 -0.31
N VAL A 156 11.89 3.72 -0.76
CA VAL A 156 10.93 4.06 -1.83
C VAL A 156 10.02 5.21 -1.41
N ILE A 157 9.45 5.17 -0.20
CA ILE A 157 8.59 6.25 0.31
C ILE A 157 9.34 7.58 0.42
N LEU A 158 10.59 7.56 0.90
CA LEU A 158 11.41 8.77 1.12
C LEU A 158 11.84 9.46 -0.18
N GLN A 159 11.72 8.81 -1.33
CA GLN A 159 11.96 9.47 -2.61
C GLN A 159 10.84 10.46 -2.98
N ASP A 160 9.70 10.43 -2.27
CA ASP A 160 8.61 11.39 -2.46
C ASP A 160 8.68 12.55 -1.45
N GLU A 161 9.12 13.72 -1.92
CA GLU A 161 9.29 14.93 -1.10
C GLU A 161 8.00 15.46 -0.47
N ARG A 162 6.83 15.02 -0.96
CA ARG A 162 5.52 15.36 -0.39
C ARG A 162 5.33 14.72 0.98
N VAL A 163 5.95 13.57 1.22
CA VAL A 163 5.78 12.79 2.46
C VAL A 163 6.36 13.55 3.65
N LYS A 164 5.50 13.86 4.61
CA LYS A 164 5.85 14.55 5.86
C LYS A 164 5.87 13.63 7.08
N VAL A 165 5.19 12.49 6.99
CA VAL A 165 5.13 11.46 8.03
C VAL A 165 4.94 10.11 7.36
N ILE A 166 5.50 9.05 7.94
CA ILE A 166 5.21 7.67 7.50
C ILE A 166 4.29 6.99 8.52
N PHE A 167 3.21 6.41 8.03
CA PHE A 167 2.27 5.58 8.77
C PHE A 167 2.55 4.11 8.48
N VAL A 168 3.15 3.43 9.45
CA VAL A 168 3.41 1.99 9.42
C VAL A 168 2.24 1.29 10.10
N ASN A 169 1.54 0.41 9.41
CA ASN A 169 0.46 -0.40 9.98
C ASN A 169 0.73 -1.87 9.72
N ILE A 170 1.22 -2.58 10.74
CA ILE A 170 1.63 -3.97 10.59
C ILE A 170 0.84 -4.88 11.54
N PHE A 171 0.23 -5.91 10.98
CA PHE A 171 -0.37 -7.01 11.74
C PHE A 171 0.59 -8.20 11.79
N GLY A 172 1.22 -8.39 12.95
CA GLY A 172 2.12 -9.47 13.31
C GLY A 172 1.40 -10.81 13.50
N GLY A 173 1.33 -11.58 12.41
CA GLY A 173 0.99 -13.00 12.45
C GLY A 173 2.23 -13.85 12.71
N LEU A 174 2.98 -14.14 11.63
CA LEU A 174 4.23 -14.93 11.69
C LEU A 174 5.44 -14.13 12.19
N THR A 175 5.45 -12.82 11.96
CA THR A 175 6.51 -11.93 12.43
C THR A 175 6.07 -11.29 13.73
N LEU A 176 6.89 -11.41 14.77
CA LEU A 176 6.61 -10.89 16.10
C LEU A 176 6.77 -9.36 16.14
N GLY A 177 5.97 -8.69 16.97
CA GLY A 177 5.94 -7.24 17.11
C GLY A 177 7.28 -6.63 17.51
N ASP A 178 8.05 -7.32 18.35
CA ASP A 178 9.41 -6.92 18.74
C ASP A 178 10.39 -6.98 17.56
N MET A 179 10.28 -7.98 16.69
CA MET A 179 11.09 -8.04 15.46
C MET A 179 10.74 -6.91 14.49
N ILE A 180 9.45 -6.61 14.33
CA ILE A 180 8.97 -5.49 13.50
C ILE A 180 9.50 -4.16 14.03
N ALA A 181 9.36 -3.92 15.33
CA ALA A 181 9.85 -2.71 15.99
C ALA A 181 11.36 -2.52 15.82
N ASN A 182 12.14 -3.58 16.01
CA ASN A 182 13.59 -3.55 15.78
C ASN A 182 13.94 -3.27 14.30
N GLY A 183 13.20 -3.85 13.35
CA GLY A 183 13.38 -3.58 11.92
C GLY A 183 13.13 -2.11 11.57
N VAL A 184 12.03 -1.54 12.07
CA VAL A 184 11.69 -0.12 11.90
C VAL A 184 12.77 0.78 12.51
N LEU A 185 13.19 0.48 13.75
CA LEU A 185 14.20 1.27 14.47
C LEU A 185 15.56 1.24 13.78
N LEU A 186 15.99 0.07 13.30
CA LEU A 186 17.22 -0.09 12.56
C LEU A 186 17.16 0.70 11.25
N ALA A 187 16.10 0.53 10.46
CA ALA A 187 15.92 1.24 9.20
C ALA A 187 15.87 2.76 9.39
N PHE A 188 15.18 3.25 10.43
CA PHE A 188 15.13 4.68 10.76
C PHE A 188 16.52 5.26 11.00
N LYS A 189 17.37 4.54 11.75
CA LYS A 189 18.74 4.97 12.05
C LYS A 189 19.64 4.89 10.83
N GLU A 190 19.62 3.78 10.09
CA GLU A 190 20.48 3.56 8.93
C GLU A 190 20.19 4.52 7.77
N LEU A 191 18.92 4.92 7.61
CA LEU A 191 18.49 5.89 6.60
C LEU A 191 18.57 7.34 7.10
N GLU A 192 19.07 7.57 8.32
CA GLU A 192 19.19 8.90 8.96
C GLU A 192 17.89 9.73 8.84
N MET A 193 16.75 9.07 9.07
CA MET A 193 15.44 9.65 8.82
C MET A 193 15.17 10.88 9.70
N ARG A 194 14.59 11.91 9.08
CA ARG A 194 14.20 13.17 9.75
C ARG A 194 12.70 13.33 9.89
N ILE A 195 11.92 12.69 9.02
CA ILE A 195 10.47 12.73 9.10
C ILE A 195 9.99 11.76 10.19
N PRO A 196 8.94 12.11 10.96
CA PRO A 196 8.39 11.23 11.97
C PRO A 196 7.78 9.97 11.37
N VAL A 197 7.76 8.90 12.16
CA VAL A 197 7.06 7.66 11.80
C VAL A 197 6.09 7.30 12.92
N VAL A 198 4.85 7.05 12.54
CA VAL A 198 3.82 6.50 13.42
C VAL A 198 3.66 5.03 13.09
N VAL A 199 3.81 4.18 14.09
CA VAL A 199 3.85 2.73 13.96
C VAL A 199 2.70 2.12 14.74
N ARG A 200 1.77 1.50 14.03
CA ARG A 200 0.77 0.61 14.60
C ARG A 200 1.24 -0.83 14.45
N ILE A 201 1.46 -1.51 15.58
CA ILE A 201 1.81 -2.93 15.62
C ILE A 201 0.69 -3.67 16.32
N ARG A 202 0.14 -4.69 15.67
CA ARG A 202 -0.83 -5.61 16.28
C ARG A 202 -0.37 -7.04 16.19
N GLY A 203 -0.68 -7.88 17.18
CA GLY A 203 -0.41 -9.31 17.16
C GLY A 203 0.54 -9.79 18.24
N THR A 204 1.29 -10.86 17.98
CA THR A 204 2.18 -11.47 18.98
C THR A 204 3.32 -10.51 19.34
N ASN A 205 3.60 -10.32 20.64
CA ASN A 205 4.59 -9.37 21.17
C ASN A 205 4.34 -7.90 20.78
N GLU A 206 3.07 -7.50 20.58
CA GLU A 206 2.74 -6.09 20.28
C GLU A 206 3.20 -5.13 21.40
N GLU A 207 2.97 -5.48 22.67
CA GLU A 207 3.39 -4.65 23.82
C GLU A 207 4.91 -4.44 23.86
N GLU A 208 5.68 -5.49 23.59
CA GLU A 208 7.15 -5.40 23.56
C GLU A 208 7.65 -4.57 22.37
N GLY A 209 7.02 -4.72 21.20
CA GLY A 209 7.32 -3.88 20.04
C GLY A 209 7.05 -2.40 20.31
N GLN A 210 5.94 -2.08 20.98
CA GLN A 210 5.63 -0.70 21.38
C GLN A 210 6.65 -0.17 22.37
N ARG A 211 7.07 -0.97 23.35
CA ARG A 211 8.10 -0.61 24.34
C ARG A 211 9.42 -0.28 23.67
N ILE A 212 9.88 -1.11 22.73
CA ILE A 212 11.13 -0.89 21.95
C ILE A 212 11.09 0.45 21.23
N ILE A 213 9.97 0.79 20.59
CA ILE A 213 9.82 2.07 19.88
C ILE A 213 9.79 3.24 20.87
N ALA A 214 9.03 3.13 21.95
CA ALA A 214 8.89 4.20 22.95
C ALA A 214 10.23 4.53 23.65
N GLU A 215 11.05 3.52 23.92
CA GLU A 215 12.36 3.67 24.56
C GLU A 215 13.46 4.17 23.60
N SER A 216 13.18 4.28 22.29
CA SER A 216 14.19 4.58 21.27
C SER A 216 14.75 6.01 21.34
N GLY A 217 13.98 6.96 21.87
CA GLY A 217 14.31 8.39 21.84
C GLY A 217 14.30 9.01 20.43
N LEU A 218 13.83 8.28 19.43
CA LEU A 218 13.69 8.75 18.04
C LEU A 218 12.32 9.37 17.81
N SER A 219 12.11 10.00 16.65
CA SER A 219 10.80 10.50 16.21
C SER A 219 9.88 9.36 15.73
N LEU A 220 9.81 8.30 16.52
CA LEU A 220 8.98 7.11 16.31
C LEU A 220 7.88 7.08 17.38
N HIS A 221 6.63 6.89 16.96
CA HIS A 221 5.47 6.85 17.86
C HIS A 221 4.75 5.52 17.70
N ALA A 222 4.62 4.73 18.77
CA ALA A 222 3.97 3.42 18.72
C ALA A 222 2.55 3.46 19.29
N TYR A 223 1.65 2.71 18.65
CA TYR A 223 0.23 2.59 19.00
C TYR A 223 -0.28 1.16 18.76
N ASP A 224 -1.31 0.76 19.49
CA ASP A 224 -2.16 -0.42 19.22
C ASP A 224 -3.46 -0.03 18.50
N ASP A 225 -4.08 1.05 18.93
CA ASP A 225 -5.32 1.59 18.41
C ASP A 225 -5.12 2.29 17.06
N PHE A 226 -6.00 2.02 16.09
CA PHE A 226 -5.86 2.58 14.75
C PHE A 226 -6.19 4.08 14.75
N GLU A 227 -7.28 4.45 15.39
CA GLU A 227 -7.81 5.81 15.44
C GLU A 227 -6.80 6.75 16.09
N ALA A 228 -6.19 6.34 17.21
CA ALA A 228 -5.13 7.09 17.86
C ALA A 228 -3.87 7.25 16.97
N ALA A 229 -3.45 6.17 16.30
CA ALA A 229 -2.30 6.21 15.40
C ALA A 229 -2.56 7.11 14.19
N ALA A 230 -3.72 6.97 13.55
CA ALA A 230 -4.13 7.76 12.40
C ALA A 230 -4.24 9.25 12.76
N ALA A 231 -4.88 9.57 13.89
CA ALA A 231 -4.95 10.95 14.38
C ALA A 231 -3.56 11.55 14.59
N LYS A 232 -2.61 10.78 15.15
CA LYS A 232 -1.24 11.25 15.33
C LYS A 232 -0.52 11.48 14.01
N ALA A 233 -0.68 10.58 13.05
CA ALA A 233 -0.07 10.74 11.73
C ALA A 233 -0.60 12.01 11.03
N ILE A 234 -1.92 12.24 11.07
CA ILE A 234 -2.54 13.42 10.47
C ILE A 234 -2.07 14.71 11.16
N GLU A 235 -1.97 14.73 12.48
CA GLU A 235 -1.43 15.86 13.25
C GLU A 235 0.00 16.21 12.78
N LEU A 236 0.87 15.21 12.67
CA LEU A 236 2.27 15.37 12.26
C LEU A 236 2.40 15.80 10.79
N ALA A 237 1.55 15.25 9.91
CA ALA A 237 1.52 15.59 8.50
C ALA A 237 1.15 17.06 8.24
N ASN A 238 0.29 17.62 9.09
CA ASN A 238 -0.20 19.01 8.98
C ASN A 238 0.67 20.03 9.72
N SER A 239 1.55 19.56 10.62
CA SER A 239 2.41 20.43 11.45
C SER A 239 3.80 20.64 10.86
N SER A 240 4.12 19.99 9.74
CA SER A 240 5.46 19.90 9.14
C SER A 240 5.58 20.67 7.83
#